data_AF-A0A382VA90-F1
#
_entry.id   AF-A0A382VA90-F1
#
_cell.length_a   1.000
_cell.length_b   1.000
_cell.length_c   1.000
_cell.angle_alpha   90.00
_cell.angle_beta   90.00
_cell.angle_gamma   90.00
#
_symmetry.space_group_name_H-M   'P 1'
#
loop_
_entity.id
_entity.type
_entity.pdbx_description
1 polymer ?
#
loop_
_entity_poly.entity_id
_entity_poly.type
_entity_poly.pdbx_seq_one_letter_code
_entity_poly.pdbx_strand_id
1 'polypeptide(L)'
;MATSDTAQRNRFSDNFGYATGRAATKVVDHMTPYVQEFIQNSPFVIQSSADADGNCDASPKGGKPGFVKILDEKHLVFPDVEGNKLFQTYQ
;
A
#
# COMPACT_ATOMS: atom_id res chain seq x y z
N MET A 1 16.12 -9.61 12.04
CA MET A 1 16.85 -9.29 10.80
C MET A 1 15.83 -8.73 9.83
N ALA A 2 16.10 -7.57 9.22
CA ALA A 2 15.27 -7.11 8.09
C ALA A 2 15.29 -8.22 7.03
N THR A 3 14.13 -8.63 6.55
CA THR A 3 14.03 -9.59 5.45
C THR A 3 14.76 -8.99 4.25
N SER A 4 15.63 -9.79 3.64
CA SER A 4 16.70 -9.35 2.74
C SER A 4 16.26 -8.68 1.43
N ASP A 5 14.96 -8.67 1.11
CA ASP A 5 14.43 -8.10 -0.14
C ASP A 5 14.06 -6.61 -0.09
N THR A 6 13.84 -6.02 1.10
CA THR A 6 13.32 -4.64 1.20
C THR A 6 14.40 -3.56 1.19
N ALA A 7 15.67 -3.94 1.30
CA ALA A 7 16.82 -3.02 1.23
C ALA A 7 17.47 -3.02 -0.16
N GLN A 8 16.66 -2.85 -1.21
CA GLN A 8 17.19 -2.77 -2.56
C GLN A 8 18.08 -1.52 -2.70
N ARG A 9 19.34 -1.73 -3.11
CA ARG A 9 20.32 -0.65 -3.30
C ARG A 9 19.80 0.37 -4.31
N ASN A 10 19.89 1.65 -3.98
CA ASN A 10 19.54 2.75 -4.86
C ASN A 10 20.48 3.95 -4.66
N ARG A 11 20.31 4.99 -5.50
CA ARG A 11 21.14 6.21 -5.45
C ARG A 11 21.14 6.90 -4.09
N PHE A 12 20.08 6.73 -3.29
CA PHE A 12 19.97 7.34 -1.98
C PHE A 12 20.74 6.52 -0.94
N SER A 13 20.69 5.19 -0.98
CA SER A 13 21.52 4.37 -0.10
C SER A 13 23.02 4.54 -0.36
N ASP A 14 23.41 4.84 -1.60
CA ASP A 14 24.81 5.15 -1.93
C ASP A 14 25.27 6.48 -1.31
N ASN A 15 24.40 7.49 -1.27
CA ASN A 15 24.74 8.82 -0.76
C ASN A 15 24.53 8.97 0.75
N PHE A 16 23.58 8.23 1.33
CA PHE A 16 23.11 8.44 2.71
C PHE A 16 23.20 7.18 3.58
N GLY A 17 23.62 6.03 3.03
CA GLY A 17 23.66 4.75 3.73
C GLY A 17 22.30 4.05 3.82
N TYR A 18 22.33 2.82 4.36
CA TYR A 18 21.11 2.03 4.55
C TYR A 18 20.34 2.43 5.80
N ALA A 19 19.02 2.22 5.77
CA ALA A 19 18.18 2.33 6.95
C ALA A 19 18.65 1.37 8.05
N THR A 20 18.54 1.78 9.31
CA THR A 20 18.93 0.98 10.48
C THR A 20 17.82 0.93 11.54
N GLY A 21 17.97 0.01 12.50
CA GLY A 21 17.04 -0.13 13.62
C GLY A 21 15.59 -0.36 13.17
N ARG A 22 14.64 0.32 13.83
CA ARG A 22 13.20 0.20 13.54
C ARG A 22 12.83 0.57 12.11
N ALA A 23 13.56 1.50 11.48
CA ALA A 23 13.27 1.91 10.11
C ALA A 23 13.53 0.78 9.12
N ALA A 24 14.55 -0.03 9.36
CA ALA A 24 14.84 -1.21 8.55
C ALA A 24 13.86 -2.35 8.82
N THR A 25 13.47 -2.57 10.07
CA THR A 25 12.66 -3.74 10.46
C THR A 25 11.16 -3.55 10.30
N LYS A 26 10.66 -2.33 10.10
CA LYS A 26 9.22 -2.07 9.89
C LYS A 26 8.73 -2.42 8.49
N VAL A 27 9.64 -2.63 7.53
CA VAL A 27 9.30 -2.92 6.14
C VAL A 27 9.19 -4.44 5.99
N VAL A 28 7.97 -4.90 5.73
CA VAL A 28 7.62 -6.32 5.56
C VAL A 28 6.74 -6.47 4.32
N ASP A 29 6.68 -7.69 3.77
CA ASP A 29 5.99 -8.04 2.53
C ASP A 29 4.55 -8.55 2.75
N HIS A 30 4.03 -8.40 3.98
CA HIS A 30 2.71 -8.87 4.39
C HIS A 30 2.09 -7.92 5.41
N MET A 31 0.77 -7.97 5.52
CA MET A 31 -0.01 -7.27 6.52
C MET A 31 0.10 -8.01 7.85
N THR A 32 0.70 -7.37 8.86
CA THR A 32 0.70 -7.88 10.23
C THR A 32 -0.73 -7.87 10.80
N PRO A 33 -1.05 -8.64 11.85
CA PRO A 33 -2.38 -8.65 12.45
C PRO A 33 -2.92 -7.25 12.82
N TYR A 34 -2.04 -6.37 13.30
CA TYR A 34 -2.39 -4.97 13.60
C TYR A 34 -2.79 -4.18 12.35
N VAL A 35 -2.06 -4.35 11.25
CA VAL A 35 -2.39 -3.69 9.97
C VAL A 35 -3.71 -4.23 9.41
N GLN A 36 -3.95 -5.54 9.53
CA GLN A 36 -5.20 -6.15 9.11
C GLN A 36 -6.40 -5.60 9.90
N GLU A 37 -6.29 -5.50 11.22
CA GLU A 37 -7.32 -4.90 12.08
C GLU A 37 -7.57 -3.42 11.73
N PHE A 38 -6.51 -2.65 11.48
CA PHE A 38 -6.63 -1.26 11.04
C PHE A 38 -7.42 -1.14 9.73
N ILE A 39 -7.09 -1.95 8.72
CA ILE A 39 -7.77 -1.96 7.42
C ILE A 39 -9.24 -2.34 7.59
N GLN A 40 -9.54 -3.37 8.38
CA GLN A 40 -10.92 -3.81 8.63
C GLN A 40 -11.79 -2.73 9.28
N ASN A 41 -11.21 -1.84 10.08
CA ASN A 41 -11.94 -0.74 10.71
C ASN A 41 -11.95 0.56 9.89
N SER A 42 -11.20 0.62 8.80
CA SER A 42 -11.06 1.83 7.98
C SER A 42 -12.25 2.01 7.03
N PRO A 43 -12.97 3.16 7.08
CA PRO A 43 -14.05 3.47 6.15
C PRO A 43 -13.56 4.17 4.86
N PHE A 44 -12.25 4.32 4.69
CA PHE A 44 -11.65 5.11 3.63
C PHE A 44 -10.28 4.57 3.24
N VAL A 45 -9.96 4.61 1.95
CA VAL A 45 -8.63 4.30 1.41
C VAL A 45 -8.29 5.25 0.27
N ILE A 46 -7.01 5.49 0.06
CA ILE A 46 -6.49 6.14 -1.15
C ILE A 46 -5.68 5.07 -1.87
N GLN A 47 -6.06 4.78 -3.11
CA GLN A 47 -5.28 3.93 -3.99
C GLN A 47 -4.47 4.81 -4.92
N SER A 48 -3.17 4.55 -5.04
CA SER A 48 -2.29 5.26 -5.97
C SER A 48 -1.65 4.29 -6.97
N SER A 49 -1.60 4.70 -8.23
CA SER A 49 -0.94 4.00 -9.34
C SER A 49 -0.02 4.97 -10.08
N ALA A 50 0.85 4.42 -10.91
CA ALA A 50 1.62 5.19 -11.87
C ALA A 50 1.63 4.45 -13.21
N ASP A 51 1.52 5.19 -14.30
CA ASP A 51 1.68 4.66 -15.65
C ASP A 51 3.16 4.34 -15.97
N ALA A 52 3.42 3.85 -17.19
CA ALA A 52 4.78 3.50 -17.62
C ALA A 52 5.73 4.70 -17.73
N ASP A 53 5.20 5.92 -17.88
CA ASP A 53 5.96 7.16 -17.94
C ASP A 53 6.17 7.78 -16.55
N GLY A 54 5.57 7.19 -15.51
CA GLY A 54 5.66 7.63 -14.13
C GLY A 54 4.66 8.73 -13.76
N ASN A 55 3.63 8.98 -14.58
CA ASN A 55 2.54 9.86 -14.18
C ASN A 55 1.71 9.15 -13.10
N CYS A 56 1.60 9.77 -11.93
CA CYS A 56 0.90 9.17 -10.80
C CYS A 56 -0.53 9.72 -10.67
N ASP A 57 -1.47 8.85 -10.30
CA ASP A 57 -2.80 9.21 -9.82
C ASP A 57 -3.01 8.74 -8.37
N ALA A 58 -3.99 9.33 -7.70
CA ALA A 58 -4.44 8.91 -6.39
C ALA A 58 -5.96 9.02 -6.30
N SER A 59 -6.60 7.86 -6.18
CA SER A 59 -8.05 7.71 -6.21
C SER A 59 -8.61 7.40 -4.81
N PRO A 60 -9.40 8.31 -4.21
CA PRO A 60 -10.05 8.03 -2.92
C PRO A 60 -11.23 7.07 -3.09
N LYS A 61 -11.34 6.08 -2.22
CA LYS A 61 -12.48 5.14 -2.13
C LYS A 61 -13.04 5.14 -0.71
N GLY A 62 -14.36 5.26 -0.60
CA GLY A 62 -15.07 5.30 0.69
C GLY A 62 -16.09 4.17 0.82
N GLY A 63 -16.29 3.68 2.04
CA GLY A 63 -17.26 2.65 2.37
C GLY A 63 -17.54 2.59 3.87
N LYS A 64 -18.36 1.63 4.30
CA LYS A 64 -18.49 1.31 5.73
C LYS A 64 -17.23 0.57 6.20
N PRO A 65 -16.86 0.63 7.50
CA PRO A 65 -15.83 -0.24 8.04
C PRO A 65 -16.02 -1.69 7.57
N GLY A 66 -14.94 -2.29 7.07
CA GLY A 66 -14.92 -3.63 6.49
C GLY A 66 -15.31 -3.70 5.02
N PHE A 67 -15.39 -2.58 4.30
CA PHE A 67 -15.58 -2.58 2.83
C PHE A 67 -14.35 -3.10 2.08
N VAL A 68 -13.14 -2.87 2.62
CA VAL A 68 -11.94 -3.60 2.20
C VAL A 68 -11.97 -4.96 2.90
N LYS A 69 -11.94 -6.03 2.11
CA LYS A 69 -11.83 -7.41 2.60
C LYS A 69 -10.37 -7.85 2.53
N ILE A 70 -9.96 -8.55 3.57
CA ILE A 70 -8.65 -9.20 3.64
C ILE A 70 -8.87 -10.66 3.31
N LEU A 71 -8.21 -11.15 2.27
CA LEU A 71 -8.30 -12.54 1.84
C LEU A 71 -7.25 -13.39 2.56
N ASP A 72 -6.05 -12.84 2.72
CA ASP A 72 -4.95 -13.40 3.50
C ASP A 72 -3.94 -12.28 3.85
N GLU A 73 -2.77 -12.64 4.39
CA GLU A 73 -1.76 -11.68 4.82
C GLU A 73 -1.13 -10.85 3.67
N LYS A 74 -1.29 -11.25 2.41
CA LYS A 74 -0.73 -10.57 1.22
C LYS A 74 -1.78 -10.08 0.24
N HIS A 75 -3.03 -10.50 0.39
CA HIS A 75 -4.10 -10.18 -0.56
C HIS A 75 -5.28 -9.51 0.13
N LEU A 76 -5.76 -8.43 -0.50
CA LEU A 76 -6.98 -7.72 -0.14
C LEU A 76 -7.82 -7.46 -1.38
N VAL A 77 -9.11 -7.18 -1.17
CA VAL A 77 -10.05 -6.80 -2.23
C VAL A 77 -10.97 -5.70 -1.72
N PHE A 78 -11.26 -4.74 -2.59
CA PHE A 78 -12.23 -3.69 -2.33
C PHE A 78 -13.00 -3.40 -3.62
N PRO A 79 -14.25 -2.95 -3.52
CA PRO A 79 -15.04 -2.63 -4.69
C PRO A 79 -14.54 -1.33 -5.33
N ASP A 80 -14.49 -1.31 -6.66
CA ASP A 80 -14.46 -0.05 -7.40
C ASP A 80 -15.89 0.31 -7.82
N VAL A 81 -16.43 1.39 -7.25
CA VAL A 81 -17.83 1.76 -7.38
C VAL A 81 -17.99 2.87 -8.41
N GLU A 82 -19.12 2.89 -9.13
CA GLU A 82 -19.35 3.82 -10.24
C GLU A 82 -19.31 5.30 -9.84
N GLY A 83 -19.45 5.64 -8.55
CA GLY A 83 -19.08 6.94 -7.98
C GLY A 83 -19.29 8.15 -8.90
N ASN A 84 -18.21 8.88 -9.18
CA ASN A 84 -18.17 10.02 -10.10
C ASN A 84 -17.86 9.63 -11.57
N LYS A 85 -17.90 8.33 -11.89
CA LYS A 85 -17.67 7.72 -13.22
C LYS A 85 -16.27 7.94 -13.81
N LEU A 86 -15.30 8.40 -13.01
CA LEU A 86 -13.97 8.69 -13.52
C LEU A 86 -13.08 7.45 -13.62
N PHE A 87 -13.23 6.44 -12.74
CA PHE A 87 -12.47 5.18 -12.75
C PHE A 87 -10.95 5.35 -13.01
N GLN A 88 -10.35 6.41 -12.43
CA GLN A 88 -8.97 6.84 -12.73
C GLN A 88 -7.89 5.80 -12.46
N THR A 89 -8.23 4.74 -11.73
CA THR A 89 -7.34 3.64 -11.35
C THR A 89 -6.96 2.71 -12.51
N TYR A 90 -7.73 2.65 -13.62
CA TYR A 90 -7.53 1.65 -14.69
C TYR A 90 -6.84 2.18 -15.96
N GLN A 91 -6.34 3.42 -15.96
CA GLN A 91 -5.62 4.00 -17.09
C GLN A 91 -4.11 4.03 -16.86
#